data_AF-A0A925GMB0-F1
#
_entry.id   AF-A0A925GMB0-F1
#
_cell.length_a   1.000
_cell.length_b   1.000
_cell.length_c   1.000
_cell.angle_alpha   90.00
_cell.angle_beta   90.00
_cell.angle_gamma   90.00
#
_symmetry.space_group_name_H-M   'P 1'
#
loop_
_entity.id
_entity.type
_entity.pdbx_description
1 polymer ?
#
loop_
_entity_poly.entity_id
_entity_poly.type
_entity_poly.pdbx_seq_one_letter_code
_entity_poly.pdbx_strand_id
1 'polypeptide(L)' 'MKSPFVEFSYYDDQEEEQTVTLNINHIMSIEPYEGSCLIVLVSEDEYHVTTAYEEIKEQLQAWYE' A
#
# COMPACT_ATOMS: atom_id res chain seq x y z
N MET A 1 -9.66 -2.03 19.27
CA MET A 1 -9.70 -1.87 17.80
C MET A 1 -8.27 -1.63 17.34
N LYS A 2 -7.80 -2.36 16.32
CA LYS A 2 -6.54 -2.04 15.65
C LYS A 2 -6.69 -0.68 14.94
N SER A 3 -5.63 0.13 14.89
CA SER A 3 -5.64 1.36 14.09
C SER A 3 -5.80 0.98 12.62
N PRO A 4 -6.74 1.58 11.86
CA PRO A 4 -6.91 1.29 10.44
C PRO A 4 -5.83 1.93 9.56
N PHE A 5 -4.88 2.65 10.15
CA PHE A 5 -3.80 3.33 9.45
C PHE A 5 -2.54 2.49 9.44
N VAL A 6 -1.99 2.25 8.25
CA VAL A 6 -0.76 1.49 7.99
C VAL A 6 0.18 2.36 7.16
N GLU A 7 1.47 2.34 7.49
CA GLU A 7 2.50 3.09 6.77
C GLU A 7 3.12 2.23 5.66
N PHE A 8 3.30 2.82 4.48
CA PHE A 8 3.94 2.20 3.31
C PHE A 8 5.04 3.11 2.78
N SER A 9 6.10 2.52 2.23
CA SER A 9 7.10 3.24 1.43
C SER A 9 6.70 3.21 -0.05
N TYR A 10 6.82 4.33 -0.76
CA TYR A 10 6.47 4.46 -2.18
C TYR A 10 7.47 5.35 -2.93
N TYR A 11 7.56 5.17 -4.26
CA TYR A 11 8.35 6.05 -5.13
C TYR A 11 7.50 7.23 -5.61
N ASP A 12 7.99 8.45 -5.43
CA ASP A 12 7.36 9.65 -5.99
C ASP A 12 7.74 9.89 -7.47
N ASP A 13 7.25 10.97 -8.08
CA ASP A 13 7.53 11.32 -9.48
C ASP A 13 9.03 11.55 -9.79
N GLN A 14 9.89 11.64 -8.78
CA GLN A 14 11.35 11.77 -8.91
C GLN A 14 12.08 10.45 -8.63
N GLU A 15 11.36 9.33 -8.49
CA GLU A 15 11.87 8.02 -8.05
C GLU A 15 12.53 8.07 -6.66
N GLU A 16 12.19 9.04 -5.82
CA GLU A 16 12.66 9.12 -4.44
C GLU A 16 11.72 8.33 -3.53
N GLU A 17 12.30 7.59 -2.57
CA GLU A 17 11.51 6.86 -1.59
C GLU A 17 10.90 7.81 -0.56
N GLN A 18 9.58 7.77 -0.43
CA GLN A 18 8.80 8.52 0.55
C GLN A 18 7.96 7.56 1.39
N THR A 19 7.48 8.01 2.55
CA THR A 19 6.51 7.26 3.36
C THR A 19 5.13 7.87 3.30
N VAL A 20 4.10 7.02 3.30
CA VAL A 20 2.69 7.42 3.30
C VAL A 20 1.93 6.57 4.30
N THR A 21 1.05 7.20 5.10
CA THR A 21 0.13 6.49 5.98
C THR A 21 -1.24 6.38 5.30
N LEU A 22 -1.65 5.16 4.96
CA LEU A 22 -2.91 4.89 4.29
C LEU A 22 -3.93 4.26 5.25
N ASN A 23 -5.20 4.63 5.08
CA ASN A 23 -6.30 3.96 5.75
C ASN A 23 -6.68 2.71 4.94
N ILE A 24 -6.49 1.53 5.51
CA ILE A 24 -6.73 0.27 4.82
C ILE A 24 -8.19 0.08 4.38
N ASN A 25 -9.14 0.72 5.07
CA ASN A 25 -10.56 0.64 4.70
C ASN A 25 -10.84 1.43 3.41
N HIS A 26 -9.89 2.25 2.96
CA HIS A 26 -9.97 3.02 1.74
C HIS A 26 -9.14 2.38 0.61
N ILE A 27 -8.50 1.23 0.84
CA ILE A 27 -7.82 0.48 -0.22
C ILE A 27 -8.89 -0.26 -1.03
N MET A 28 -8.96 0.04 -2.33
CA MET A 28 -9.87 -0.59 -3.27
C MET A 28 -9.27 -1.88 -3.85
N SER A 29 -8.03 -1.81 -4.31
CA SER A 29 -7.30 -2.95 -4.87
C SER A 29 -5.80 -2.77 -4.68
N ILE A 30 -5.07 -3.89 -4.78
CA ILE A 30 -3.62 -3.92 -4.75
C ILE A 30 -3.20 -4.77 -5.94
N GLU A 31 -2.34 -4.22 -6.79
CA GLU A 31 -1.94 -4.84 -8.04
C GLU A 31 -0.43 -5.10 -8.03
N PRO A 32 0.04 -6.29 -8.43
CA PRO A 32 1.47 -6.58 -8.51
C PRO A 32 2.15 -5.77 -9.62
N TYR A 33 3.32 -5.20 -9.35
CA TYR A 33 4.10 -4.42 -10.31
C TYR A 33 5.59 -4.72 -10.18
N GLU A 34 6.19 -5.43 -11.14
CA GLU A 34 7.65 -5.71 -11.26
C GLU A 34 8.48 -5.67 -9.95
N GLY A 35 8.24 -6.61 -9.02
CA GLY A 35 9.00 -6.70 -7.75
C GLY A 35 8.53 -5.76 -6.63
N SER A 36 7.51 -4.97 -6.90
CA SER A 36 6.83 -4.00 -6.05
C SER A 36 5.30 -4.16 -6.19
N CYS A 37 4.50 -3.22 -5.72
CA CYS A 37 3.07 -3.22 -6.04
C CYS A 37 2.45 -1.81 -6.09
N LEU A 38 1.24 -1.76 -6.64
CA LEU A 38 0.43 -0.57 -6.76
C LEU A 38 -0.76 -0.69 -5.81
N ILE A 39 -0.95 0.30 -4.94
CA ILE A 39 -2.13 0.40 -4.08
C ILE A 39 -3.08 1.42 -4.70
N VAL A 40 -4.30 0.98 -5.01
CA VAL A 40 -5.36 1.84 -5.55
C VAL A 40 -6.36 2.13 -4.44
N LEU A 41 -6.60 3.40 -4.17
CA LEU A 41 -7.58 3.84 -3.18
C LEU A 41 -8.98 4.01 -3.79
N VAL A 42 -10.00 4.04 -2.93
CA VAL A 42 -11.39 4.34 -3.32
C VAL A 42 -11.53 5.76 -3.91
N SER A 43 -10.58 6.67 -3.63
CA SER A 43 -10.50 8.01 -4.24
C SER A 43 -9.96 7.99 -5.67
N GLU A 44 -9.59 6.82 -6.21
CA GLU A 44 -8.86 6.64 -7.48
C GLU A 44 -7.40 7.15 -7.42
N ASP A 45 -6.89 7.50 -6.23
CA ASP A 45 -5.46 7.77 -6.03
C ASP A 45 -4.67 6.46 -6.05
N GLU A 46 -3.50 6.49 -6.69
CA GLU A 46 -2.61 5.34 -6.87
C GLU A 46 -1.27 5.58 -6.19
N TYR A 47 -0.77 4.58 -5.46
CA TYR A 47 0.52 4.64 -4.78
C TYR A 47 1.41 3.47 -5.21
N HIS A 48 2.52 3.78 -5.87
CA HIS A 48 3.51 2.79 -6.28
C HIS A 48 4.46 2.48 -5.12
N VAL A 49 4.07 1.52 -4.30
CA VAL A 49 4.78 1.16 -3.08
C VAL A 49 5.97 0.23 -3.37
N THR A 50 7.08 0.42 -2.66
CA THR A 50 8.33 -0.32 -2.86
C THR A 50 8.26 -1.76 -2.36
N THR A 51 7.29 -2.05 -1.50
CA THR A 51 7.07 -3.38 -0.93
C THR A 51 6.43 -4.32 -1.94
N ALA A 52 6.87 -5.59 -1.96
CA ALA A 52 6.33 -6.59 -2.86
C ALA A 52 4.86 -6.93 -2.53
N TYR A 53 4.09 -7.28 -3.56
CA TYR A 53 2.67 -7.61 -3.46
C TYR A 53 2.36 -8.69 -2.39
N GLU A 54 3.14 -9.78 -2.36
CA GLU A 54 2.93 -10.86 -1.41
C GLU A 54 3.16 -10.41 0.04
N GLU A 55 4.16 -9.56 0.29
CA GLU A 55 4.43 -9.02 1.63
C GLU A 55 3.30 -8.11 2.10
N ILE A 56 2.77 -7.23 1.24
CA ILE A 56 1.64 -6.37 1.58
C ILE A 56 0.38 -7.18 1.85
N LYS A 57 0.15 -8.24 1.06
CA LYS A 57 -0.97 -9.15 1.27
C LYS A 57 -0.90 -9.83 2.63
N GLU A 58 0.29 -10.30 3.04
CA GLU A 58 0.51 -10.87 4.38
C GLU A 58 0.27 -9.84 5.50
N GLN A 59 0.78 -8.61 5.34
CA GLN A 59 0.57 -7.53 6.31
C GLN A 59 -0.91 -7.19 6.50
N LEU A 60 -1.67 -7.12 5.41
CA LEU A 60 -3.11 -6.83 5.45
C LEU A 60 -3.91 -7.99 6.02
N GLN A 61 -3.57 -9.25 5.68
CA GLN A 61 -4.20 -10.42 6.29
C GLN A 61 -4.04 -10.43 7.80
N ALA A 62 -2.82 -10.20 8.29
CA ALA A 62 -2.53 -10.10 9.72
C ALA A 62 -3.26 -8.92 10.40
N TRP A 63 -3.63 -7.88 9.64
CA TRP A 63 -4.45 -6.80 10.18
C TRP A 63 -5.90 -7.25 10.45
N TYR A 64 -6.50 -8.00 9.54
CA TYR A 64 -7.90 -8.45 9.62
C TYR A 64 -8.15 -9.57 10.66
N GLU A 65 -7.12 -10.31 11.07
CA GLU A 65 -7.19 -11.29 12.17
C GLU A 65 -7.31 -10.66 13.56
#